data_AF-A0A1G1F6T8-F1
#
_entry.id   AF-A0A1G1F6T8-F1
#
_cell.length_a   1.000
_cell.length_b   1.000
_cell.length_c   1.000
_cell.angle_alpha   90.00
_cell.angle_beta   90.00
_cell.angle_gamma   90.00
#
_symmetry.space_group_name_H-M   'P 1'
#
loop_
_entity.id
_entity.type
_entity.pdbx_description
1 polymer ?
#
loop_
_entity_poly.entity_id
_entity_poly.type
_entity_poly.pdbx_seq_one_letter_code
_entity_poly.pdbx_strand_id
1 'polypeptide(L)'
;MPGESPSQAFLLVKFHVYLPDQPGSLAGFASDIAATGGNVSFFHYDRSVDASRVAVEVQFSNDQGSQALTKVLEKKHYSSELLRTSSHEVEVVSLENVLEVKVRLQNRPGALAAFADLLSQHGANVIYMLYDEEVDAGSADIAMATKDTAEITRLMEAMNEQGHHYRVIYRGADAEGAAQVIGLKMVEKFFLRLKRLLPESDIEDLRSLVRSSAELEQDLVRFYTEAGKNLEAGDVFEKVLALASRSRAKTGVKFRVLEMPPREFPGKVKLLSFRLPTSENFFLFVHGSELTMIDTGHGVYYEDIKGLLRKKQLDPAAVRRIFITHPDTDHAGGSGYFQQEFGTEVYMHPGADEVIRNMNRGVGASGDLLNLNKYYTRLSSRFTECRFPERITYFPVKDPGRAGRFRTIADFDIGPLRFEAVESLGGHTPGLVFYLNRQRGLLFTSDFLLNVPSLSADEKEHLNIYRYLLTNPNRDTRVYMEETEALKELAQEVQQSLVPAGRKVTIFPGHGAYYEG
;
A
#
# COMPACT_ATOMS: atom_id res chain seq x y z
N MET A 1 50.15 40.41 20.54
CA MET A 1 49.75 40.20 19.13
C MET A 1 50.32 38.85 18.71
N PRO A 2 49.56 37.74 18.83
CA PRO A 2 49.91 36.52 18.13
C PRO A 2 49.63 36.74 16.64
N GLY A 3 50.58 36.38 15.78
CA GLY A 3 50.49 36.59 14.34
C GLY A 3 49.34 35.79 13.74
N GLU A 4 48.51 36.48 12.96
CA GLU A 4 47.59 35.84 12.01
C GLU A 4 48.45 35.02 11.04
N SER A 5 48.24 33.70 11.06
CA SER A 5 48.74 32.80 10.03
C SER A 5 48.18 33.27 8.68
N PRO A 6 49.00 33.36 7.60
CA PRO A 6 48.49 33.71 6.29
C PRO A 6 47.38 32.71 5.89
N SER A 7 46.26 33.20 5.36
CA SER A 7 45.25 32.31 4.79
C SER A 7 45.89 31.53 3.65
N GLN A 8 46.06 30.23 3.84
CA GLN A 8 46.45 29.35 2.76
C GLN A 8 45.30 29.36 1.75
N ALA A 9 45.58 29.80 0.52
CA ALA A 9 44.61 29.70 -0.57
C ALA A 9 44.46 28.22 -0.94
N PHE A 10 43.26 27.67 -0.74
CA PHE A 10 42.92 26.32 -1.17
C PHE A 10 42.16 26.35 -2.48
N LEU A 11 42.39 25.36 -3.33
CA LEU A 11 41.56 25.10 -4.50
C LEU A 11 40.40 24.18 -4.09
N LEU A 12 39.18 24.63 -4.35
CA LEU A 12 37.95 23.93 -4.02
C LEU A 12 37.37 23.26 -5.26
N VAL A 13 37.06 21.96 -5.16
CA VAL A 13 36.40 21.19 -6.22
C VAL A 13 35.10 20.60 -5.66
N LYS A 14 33.96 21.03 -6.22
CA LYS A 14 32.62 20.48 -5.90
C LYS A 14 32.14 19.60 -7.05
N PHE A 15 31.67 18.40 -6.73
CA PHE A 15 31.18 17.46 -7.75
C PHE A 15 30.24 16.39 -7.15
N HIS A 16 29.61 15.62 -8.04
CA HIS A 16 28.85 14.43 -7.67
C HIS A 16 29.53 13.17 -8.19
N VAL A 17 29.41 12.09 -7.42
CA VAL A 17 29.83 10.74 -7.82
C VAL A 17 28.71 9.74 -7.57
N TYR A 18 28.81 8.60 -8.23
CA TYR A 18 27.97 7.43 -8.02
C TYR A 18 28.81 6.32 -7.38
N LEU A 19 28.39 5.85 -6.21
CA LEU A 19 29.01 4.75 -5.45
C LEU A 19 27.99 3.60 -5.30
N PRO A 20 28.41 2.33 -5.37
CA PRO A 20 27.52 1.20 -5.06
C PRO A 20 27.08 1.21 -3.60
N ASP A 21 25.81 0.87 -3.33
CA ASP A 21 25.21 0.75 -1.99
C ASP A 21 25.63 -0.55 -1.29
N GLN A 22 26.89 -0.63 -0.90
CA GLN A 22 27.49 -1.79 -0.24
C GLN A 22 28.64 -1.37 0.70
N PRO A 23 28.96 -2.18 1.73
CA PRO A 23 30.09 -1.93 2.60
C PRO A 23 31.40 -1.71 1.82
N GLY A 24 32.17 -0.71 2.23
CA GLY A 24 33.49 -0.40 1.67
C GLY A 24 33.52 0.50 0.43
N SER A 25 32.38 0.77 -0.22
CA SER A 25 32.33 1.73 -1.36
C SER A 25 32.80 3.13 -0.96
N LEU A 26 32.33 3.62 0.20
CA LEU A 26 32.74 4.90 0.77
C LEU A 26 34.24 4.90 1.09
N ALA A 27 34.74 3.82 1.68
CA ALA A 27 36.13 3.67 2.09
C ALA A 27 37.09 3.75 0.90
N GLY A 28 36.78 3.02 -0.17
CA GLY A 28 37.55 3.08 -1.41
C GLY A 28 37.61 4.48 -2.02
N PHE A 29 36.47 5.18 -2.05
CA PHE A 29 36.39 6.54 -2.59
C PHE A 29 37.11 7.58 -1.72
N ALA A 30 36.94 7.53 -0.40
CA ALA A 30 37.62 8.43 0.54
C ALA A 30 39.15 8.22 0.50
N SER A 31 39.60 6.96 0.37
CA SER A 31 41.02 6.62 0.22
C SER A 31 41.62 7.14 -1.09
N ASP A 32 40.87 7.13 -2.19
CA ASP A 32 41.32 7.74 -3.44
C ASP A 32 41.52 9.25 -3.32
N ILE A 33 40.60 9.96 -2.65
CA ILE A 33 40.74 11.40 -2.38
C ILE A 33 42.01 11.64 -1.55
N ALA A 34 42.19 10.89 -0.47
CA ALA A 34 43.35 11.01 0.41
C ALA A 34 44.68 10.77 -0.32
N ALA A 35 44.72 9.78 -1.22
CA ALA A 35 45.91 9.44 -2.01
C ALA A 35 46.34 10.57 -2.98
N THR A 36 45.41 11.46 -3.35
CA THR A 36 45.69 12.65 -4.17
C THR A 36 46.06 13.89 -3.34
N GLY A 37 46.12 13.76 -2.02
CA GLY A 37 46.37 14.87 -1.09
C GLY A 37 45.16 15.77 -0.86
N GLY A 38 43.96 15.32 -1.26
CA GLY A 38 42.72 16.05 -1.07
C GLY A 38 42.21 15.96 0.37
N ASN A 39 41.66 17.06 0.86
CA ASN A 39 40.95 17.14 2.12
C ASN A 39 39.45 17.29 1.86
N VAL A 40 38.61 16.45 2.45
CA VAL A 40 37.16 16.55 2.26
C VAL A 40 36.63 17.65 3.18
N SER A 41 36.04 18.70 2.60
CA SER A 41 35.41 19.81 3.34
C SER A 41 33.89 19.68 3.41
N PHE A 42 33.29 18.97 2.45
CA PHE A 42 31.86 18.63 2.45
C PHE A 42 31.64 17.21 1.92
N PHE A 43 30.77 16.46 2.58
CA PHE A 43 30.35 15.13 2.16
C PHE A 43 28.89 14.92 2.54
N HIS A 44 28.05 14.64 1.55
CA HIS A 44 26.65 14.31 1.78
C HIS A 44 26.22 13.08 0.98
N TYR A 45 25.71 12.10 1.69
CA TYR A 45 25.09 10.90 1.16
C TYR A 45 23.82 10.59 1.94
N ASP A 46 22.70 10.44 1.23
CA ASP A 46 21.42 10.02 1.81
C ASP A 46 20.81 8.93 0.93
N ARG A 47 20.91 7.69 1.41
CA ARG A 47 20.41 6.51 0.72
C ARG A 47 18.89 6.54 0.51
N SER A 48 18.16 7.29 1.32
CA SER A 48 16.70 7.47 1.18
C SER A 48 16.32 8.37 0.00
N VAL A 49 17.25 9.23 -0.45
CA VAL A 49 17.06 10.15 -1.59
C VAL A 49 17.58 9.53 -2.89
N ASP A 50 18.85 9.10 -2.90
CA ASP A 50 19.47 8.40 -4.03
C ASP A 50 20.53 7.45 -3.46
N ALA A 51 20.30 6.14 -3.60
CA ALA A 51 21.13 5.10 -3.00
C ALA A 51 22.51 4.95 -3.66
N SER A 52 22.86 5.79 -4.63
CA SER A 52 24.20 5.76 -5.23
C SER A 52 24.84 7.13 -5.33
N ARG A 53 24.07 8.22 -5.33
CA ARG A 53 24.61 9.56 -5.53
C ARG A 53 25.19 10.15 -4.25
N VAL A 54 26.43 10.59 -4.34
CA VAL A 54 27.14 11.32 -3.28
C VAL A 54 27.49 12.73 -3.77
N ALA A 55 27.32 13.73 -2.90
CA ALA A 55 27.79 15.09 -3.13
C ALA A 55 29.05 15.36 -2.29
N VAL A 56 30.10 15.89 -2.92
CA VAL A 56 31.42 16.02 -2.28
C VAL A 56 32.06 17.35 -2.64
N GLU A 57 32.73 17.95 -1.66
CA GLU A 57 33.70 19.02 -1.86
C GLU A 57 35.07 18.60 -1.32
N VAL A 58 36.09 18.86 -2.13
CA VAL A 58 37.48 18.57 -1.79
C VAL A 58 38.33 19.82 -1.92
N GLN A 59 39.11 20.09 -0.88
CA GLN A 59 40.14 21.12 -0.82
C GLN A 59 41.50 20.55 -1.17
N PHE A 60 42.23 21.28 -2.02
CA PHE A 60 43.61 20.99 -2.36
C PHE A 60 44.52 22.18 -2.06
N SER A 61 45.74 21.90 -1.61
CA SER A 61 46.79 22.92 -1.41
C SER A 61 47.45 23.36 -2.73
N ASN A 62 47.24 22.61 -3.82
CA ASN A 62 47.79 22.90 -5.15
C ASN A 62 46.95 22.25 -6.27
N ASP A 63 47.18 22.67 -7.52
CA ASP A 63 46.44 22.19 -8.68
C ASP A 63 46.79 20.74 -9.10
N GLN A 64 47.99 20.25 -8.73
CA GLN A 64 48.42 18.89 -9.11
C GLN A 64 47.53 17.81 -8.47
N GLY A 65 47.14 17.99 -7.21
CA GLY A 65 46.23 17.07 -6.51
C GLY A 65 44.84 17.01 -7.16
N SER A 66 44.29 18.17 -7.54
CA SER A 66 43.01 18.27 -8.25
C SER A 66 43.04 17.53 -9.58
N GLN A 67 44.07 17.74 -10.40
CA GLN A 67 44.24 17.03 -11.67
C GLN A 67 44.42 15.51 -11.49
N ALA A 68 45.09 15.08 -10.41
CA ALA A 68 45.22 13.67 -10.08
C ALA A 68 43.87 13.07 -9.70
N LEU A 69 43.05 13.78 -8.91
CA LEU A 69 41.71 13.34 -8.56
C LEU A 69 40.82 13.19 -9.79
N THR A 70 40.82 14.15 -10.73
CA THR A 70 40.06 14.03 -11.99
C THR A 70 40.39 12.73 -12.74
N LYS A 71 41.68 12.38 -12.86
CA LYS A 71 42.11 11.13 -13.51
C LYS A 71 41.62 9.89 -12.77
N VAL A 72 41.57 9.92 -11.45
CA VAL A 72 41.02 8.80 -10.65
C VAL A 72 39.51 8.68 -10.85
N LEU A 73 38.78 9.80 -10.83
CA LEU A 73 37.33 9.83 -11.08
C LEU A 73 36.97 9.24 -12.45
N GLU A 74 37.72 9.61 -13.49
CA GLU A 74 37.55 9.07 -14.85
C GLU A 74 37.88 7.58 -14.92
N LYS A 75 39.04 7.18 -14.39
CA LYS A 75 39.53 5.79 -14.43
C LYS A 75 38.61 4.82 -13.71
N LYS A 76 38.05 5.23 -12.57
CA LYS A 76 37.12 4.41 -11.78
C LYS A 76 35.65 4.62 -12.15
N HIS A 77 35.39 5.46 -13.16
CA HIS A 77 34.06 5.77 -13.66
C HIS A 77 33.09 6.29 -12.59
N TYR A 78 33.59 7.01 -11.59
CA TYR A 78 32.77 7.55 -10.49
C TYR A 78 31.69 8.53 -10.95
N SER A 79 31.85 9.16 -12.12
CA SER A 79 30.83 10.04 -12.72
C SER A 79 29.83 9.30 -13.62
N SER A 80 29.95 7.99 -13.78
CA SER A 80 29.09 7.20 -14.65
C SER A 80 27.80 6.77 -13.95
N GLU A 81 26.66 7.05 -14.58
CA GLU A 81 25.36 6.54 -14.12
C GLU A 81 25.25 5.01 -14.20
N LEU A 82 26.17 4.32 -14.87
CA LEU A 82 26.19 2.84 -14.88
C LEU A 82 26.32 2.27 -13.47
N LEU A 83 26.99 2.98 -12.55
CA LEU A 83 27.10 2.59 -11.13
C LEU A 83 25.79 2.76 -10.34
N ARG A 84 24.76 3.41 -10.89
CA ARG A 84 23.41 3.43 -10.28
C ARG A 84 22.72 2.06 -10.32
N THR A 85 23.14 1.18 -11.21
CA THR A 85 22.42 -0.06 -11.57
C THR A 85 23.02 -1.35 -11.00
N SER A 86 24.17 -1.28 -10.33
CA SER A 86 24.69 -2.43 -9.58
C SER A 86 23.86 -2.62 -8.31
N SER A 87 22.97 -3.62 -8.34
CA SER A 87 22.26 -4.26 -7.22
C SER A 87 22.42 -3.57 -5.86
N HIS A 88 21.33 -2.98 -5.35
CA HIS A 88 21.24 -2.59 -3.93
C HIS A 88 21.35 -3.87 -3.09
N GLU A 89 22.57 -4.24 -2.66
CA GLU A 89 22.80 -5.52 -2.00
C GLU A 89 22.28 -5.54 -0.55
N VAL A 90 22.21 -4.38 0.10
CA VAL A 90 21.93 -4.32 1.54
C VAL A 90 20.58 -3.65 1.79
N GLU A 91 19.54 -4.46 2.03
CA GLU A 91 18.28 -4.00 2.62
C GLU A 91 18.39 -4.02 4.15
N VAL A 92 17.96 -2.95 4.81
CA VAL A 92 17.93 -2.87 6.26
C VAL A 92 16.72 -3.61 6.79
N VAL A 93 16.91 -4.90 7.09
CA VAL A 93 15.84 -5.82 7.52
C VAL A 93 15.54 -5.76 9.02
N SER A 94 16.41 -5.15 9.84
CA SER A 94 16.22 -4.98 11.28
C SER A 94 16.82 -3.66 11.76
N LEU A 95 16.08 -2.94 12.59
CA LEU A 95 16.56 -1.73 13.25
C LEU A 95 17.63 -2.01 14.30
N GLU A 96 17.61 -3.21 14.88
CA GLU A 96 18.62 -3.67 15.84
C GLU A 96 20.03 -3.59 15.27
N ASN A 97 20.14 -3.69 13.95
CA ASN A 97 21.41 -3.70 13.22
C ASN A 97 21.84 -2.31 12.75
N VAL A 98 21.13 -1.24 13.12
CA VAL A 98 21.46 0.14 12.75
C VAL A 98 22.13 0.87 13.91
N LEU A 99 23.20 1.59 13.58
CA LEU A 99 23.92 2.50 14.47
C LEU A 99 23.97 3.89 13.83
N GLU A 100 23.59 4.92 14.59
CA GLU A 100 23.77 6.32 14.21
C GLU A 100 24.68 6.99 15.23
N VAL A 101 25.74 7.64 14.73
CA VAL A 101 26.74 8.31 15.55
C VAL A 101 27.06 9.68 14.99
N LYS A 102 27.35 10.62 15.90
CA LYS A 102 28.10 11.83 15.58
C LYS A 102 29.56 11.60 15.97
N VAL A 103 30.44 11.45 14.99
CA VAL A 103 31.86 11.14 15.22
C VAL A 103 32.73 12.37 14.99
N ARG A 104 33.75 12.58 15.83
CA ARG A 104 34.75 13.61 15.58
C ARG A 104 35.74 13.15 14.53
N LEU A 105 35.87 13.95 13.47
CA LEU A 105 36.84 13.77 12.40
C LEU A 105 37.75 14.99 12.38
N GLN A 106 39.07 14.77 12.33
CA GLN A 106 40.01 15.87 12.17
C GLN A 106 39.88 16.43 10.75
N ASN A 107 39.78 17.75 10.60
CA ASN A 107 39.78 18.41 9.29
C ASN A 107 41.20 18.37 8.68
N ARG A 108 41.59 17.21 8.14
CA ARG A 108 42.88 16.98 7.48
C ARG A 108 42.76 15.88 6.41
N PRO A 109 43.61 15.91 5.35
CA PRO A 109 43.65 14.85 4.36
C PRO A 109 43.72 13.45 4.97
N GLY A 110 42.86 12.54 4.51
CA GLY A 110 42.83 11.14 4.93
C GLY A 110 42.12 10.83 6.25
N ALA A 111 41.65 11.80 7.01
CA ALA A 111 40.92 11.53 8.26
C ALA A 111 39.60 10.76 8.01
N LEU A 112 38.82 11.17 7.01
CA LEU A 112 37.61 10.46 6.61
C LEU A 112 37.92 9.07 6.03
N ALA A 113 39.01 8.95 5.26
CA ALA A 113 39.43 7.67 4.69
C ALA A 113 39.73 6.63 5.78
N ALA A 114 40.50 7.02 6.80
CA ALA A 114 40.82 6.14 7.93
C ALA A 114 39.57 5.67 8.68
N PHE A 115 38.60 6.57 8.89
CA PHE A 115 37.35 6.19 9.55
C PHE A 115 36.46 5.31 8.65
N ALA A 116 36.36 5.61 7.36
CA ALA A 116 35.60 4.80 6.42
C ALA A 116 36.22 3.40 6.24
N ASP A 117 37.55 3.26 6.28
CA ASP A 117 38.23 1.97 6.28
C ASP A 117 37.87 1.14 7.52
N LEU A 118 37.78 1.75 8.70
CA LEU A 118 37.29 1.09 9.91
C LEU A 118 35.86 0.57 9.73
N LEU A 119 34.95 1.40 9.20
CA LEU A 119 33.57 0.96 8.91
C LEU A 119 33.57 -0.23 7.94
N SER A 120 34.40 -0.19 6.90
CA SER A 120 34.52 -1.26 5.92
C SER A 120 35.02 -2.58 6.53
N GLN A 121 35.97 -2.53 7.47
CA GLN A 121 36.51 -3.73 8.14
C GLN A 121 35.44 -4.48 8.95
N HIS A 122 34.45 -3.75 9.46
CA HIS A 122 33.31 -4.29 10.19
C HIS A 122 32.10 -4.57 9.29
N GLY A 123 32.23 -4.44 7.97
CA GLY A 123 31.13 -4.63 7.04
C GLY A 123 29.96 -3.67 7.29
N ALA A 124 30.21 -2.51 7.90
CA ALA A 124 29.20 -1.50 8.15
C ALA A 124 28.89 -0.76 6.84
N ASN A 125 27.67 -0.91 6.34
CA ASN A 125 27.21 -0.16 5.18
C ASN A 125 26.72 1.21 5.65
N VAL A 126 27.36 2.28 5.18
CA VAL A 126 26.88 3.65 5.45
C VAL A 126 25.58 3.85 4.68
N ILE A 127 24.54 4.28 5.37
CA ILE A 127 23.21 4.58 4.79
C ILE A 127 22.90 6.09 4.82
N TYR A 128 23.59 6.84 5.67
CA TYR A 128 23.56 8.29 5.70
C TYR A 128 24.90 8.82 6.17
N MET A 129 25.37 9.90 5.55
CA MET A 129 26.49 10.67 6.05
C MET A 129 26.35 12.15 5.70
N LEU A 130 26.57 13.01 6.69
CA LEU A 130 26.75 14.44 6.53
C LEU A 130 28.03 14.89 7.24
N TYR A 131 28.94 15.46 6.46
CA TYR A 131 30.08 16.25 6.95
C TYR A 131 30.03 17.60 6.24
N ASP A 132 30.03 18.69 6.99
CA ASP A 132 30.02 20.04 6.46
C ASP A 132 30.90 20.92 7.35
N GLU A 133 32.05 21.33 6.82
CA GLU A 133 33.01 22.11 7.59
C GLU A 133 32.49 23.50 7.99
N GLU A 134 31.56 24.07 7.22
CA GLU A 134 30.99 25.39 7.51
C GLU A 134 30.02 25.32 8.70
N VAL A 135 29.40 24.15 8.91
CA VAL A 135 28.48 23.89 10.03
C VAL A 135 29.22 23.40 11.27
N ASP A 136 30.05 22.37 11.12
CA ASP A 136 30.81 21.74 12.21
C ASP A 136 32.08 21.06 11.67
N ALA A 137 33.14 21.85 11.51
CA ALA A 137 34.45 21.38 11.03
C ALA A 137 35.06 20.18 11.78
N GLY A 138 34.56 19.87 12.99
CA GLY A 138 35.13 18.84 13.85
C GLY A 138 34.37 17.51 13.85
N SER A 139 33.24 17.38 13.14
CA SER A 139 32.45 16.15 13.24
C SER A 139 31.58 15.83 12.03
N ALA A 140 31.23 14.55 11.89
CA ALA A 140 30.31 14.04 10.89
C ALA A 140 29.17 13.27 11.57
N ASP A 141 27.96 13.42 11.03
CA ASP A 141 26.79 12.63 11.39
C ASP A 141 26.72 11.44 10.43
N ILE A 142 26.72 10.21 10.97
CA ILE A 142 26.81 8.97 10.17
C ILE A 142 25.82 7.94 10.70
N ALA A 143 24.95 7.44 9.83
CA ALA A 143 24.13 6.26 10.09
C ALA A 143 24.62 5.09 9.24
N MET A 144 24.68 3.90 9.84
CA MET A 144 25.18 2.69 9.21
C MET A 144 24.37 1.46 9.61
N ALA A 145 24.24 0.53 8.66
CA ALA A 145 23.65 -0.79 8.86
C ALA A 145 24.75 -1.86 8.92
N THR A 146 24.61 -2.78 9.87
CA THR A 146 25.54 -3.90 10.08
C THR A 146 24.83 -5.24 9.86
N LYS A 147 25.58 -6.34 9.88
CA LYS A 147 25.01 -7.68 9.74
C LYS A 147 24.14 -8.07 10.94
N ASP A 148 24.59 -7.73 12.15
CA ASP A 148 23.96 -8.08 13.42
C ASP A 148 24.39 -7.13 14.55
N THR A 149 23.71 -7.21 15.69
CA THR A 149 24.00 -6.41 16.89
C THR A 149 25.37 -6.69 17.52
N ALA A 150 25.95 -7.87 17.27
CA ALA A 150 27.29 -8.20 17.74
C ALA A 150 28.35 -7.41 16.97
N GLU A 151 28.14 -7.20 15.66
CA GLU A 151 29.01 -6.38 14.82
C GLU A 151 28.99 -4.91 15.23
N ILE A 152 27.82 -4.36 15.61
CA ILE A 152 27.75 -3.01 16.21
C ILE A 152 28.67 -2.92 17.42
N THR A 153 28.63 -3.93 18.28
CA THR A 153 29.42 -3.94 19.52
C THR A 153 30.92 -3.98 19.21
N ARG A 154 31.34 -4.85 18.27
CA ARG A 154 32.73 -4.91 17.79
C ARG A 154 33.21 -3.59 17.18
N LEU A 155 32.37 -2.96 16.36
CA LEU A 155 32.70 -1.68 15.73
C LEU A 155 32.90 -0.58 16.78
N MET A 156 32.01 -0.48 17.77
CA MET A 156 32.14 0.49 18.86
C MET A 156 33.40 0.27 19.70
N GLU A 157 33.76 -0.99 19.97
CA GLU A 157 35.02 -1.35 20.64
C GLU A 157 36.23 -0.90 19.82
N ALA A 158 36.26 -1.21 18.52
CA ALA A 158 37.34 -0.79 17.63
C ALA A 158 37.45 0.73 17.50
N MET A 159 36.32 1.45 17.46
CA MET A 159 36.30 2.92 17.50
C MET A 159 36.95 3.46 18.79
N ASN A 160 36.69 2.84 19.94
CA ASN A 160 37.29 3.24 21.22
C ASN A 160 38.79 2.93 21.26
N GLU A 161 39.22 1.75 20.79
CA GLU A 161 40.62 1.34 20.76
C GLU A 161 41.48 2.24 19.85
N GLN A 162 40.91 2.70 18.73
CA GLN A 162 41.56 3.63 17.81
C GLN A 162 41.45 5.11 18.27
N GLY A 163 40.82 5.37 19.41
CA GLY A 163 40.75 6.70 20.01
C GLY A 163 39.75 7.66 19.33
N HIS A 164 38.75 7.13 18.61
CA HIS A 164 37.70 7.96 18.04
C HIS A 164 36.76 8.48 19.13
N HIS A 165 36.50 9.79 19.13
CA HIS A 165 35.49 10.39 19.99
C HIS A 165 34.16 10.48 19.23
N TYR A 166 33.10 9.88 19.76
CA TYR A 166 31.79 9.91 19.14
C TYR A 166 30.66 9.96 20.17
N ARG A 167 29.48 10.36 19.72
CA ARG A 167 28.23 10.30 20.46
C ARG A 167 27.27 9.40 19.71
N VAL A 168 26.71 8.40 20.40
CA VAL A 168 25.63 7.57 19.84
C VAL A 168 24.35 8.40 19.81
N ILE A 169 23.76 8.55 18.63
CA ILE A 169 22.45 9.18 18.42
C ILE A 169 21.36 8.11 18.47
N TYR A 170 21.57 7.00 17.76
CA TYR A 170 20.67 5.86 17.72
C TYR A 170 21.43 4.54 17.79
N ARG A 171 20.89 3.60 18.55
CA ARG A 171 21.32 2.20 18.58
C ARG A 171 20.06 1.35 18.73
N GLY A 172 19.92 0.34 17.89
CA GLY A 172 18.71 -0.45 17.69
C GLY A 172 18.10 -1.21 18.88
N ALA A 173 17.69 -0.50 19.93
CA ALA A 173 16.88 -1.01 21.04
C ALA A 173 15.74 -0.04 21.43
N ASP A 174 15.72 1.17 20.86
CA ASP A 174 14.66 2.14 21.12
C ASP A 174 13.48 1.93 20.15
N ALA A 175 12.35 1.52 20.71
CA ALA A 175 11.12 1.23 19.98
C ALA A 175 10.50 2.49 19.34
N GLU A 176 10.78 3.70 19.83
CA GLU A 176 10.21 4.93 19.26
C GLU A 176 11.08 5.53 18.13
N GLY A 177 12.36 5.17 18.04
CA GLY A 177 13.33 5.80 17.12
C GLY A 177 13.29 5.38 15.64
N ALA A 178 12.55 4.33 15.28
CA ALA A 178 12.51 3.76 13.92
C ALA A 178 12.20 4.77 12.80
N ALA A 179 11.28 5.70 13.06
CA ALA A 179 10.87 6.70 12.09
C ALA A 179 11.95 7.78 11.87
N GLN A 180 12.79 7.99 12.88
CA GLN A 180 13.79 9.05 12.95
C GLN A 180 15.15 8.64 12.37
N VAL A 181 15.41 7.34 12.19
CA VAL A 181 16.64 6.86 11.55
C VAL A 181 16.73 7.43 10.13
N ILE A 182 17.81 8.17 9.89
CA ILE A 182 18.12 8.82 8.63
C ILE A 182 18.73 7.80 7.65
N GLY A 183 18.49 7.95 6.34
CA GLY A 183 19.06 7.06 5.32
C GLY A 183 18.30 5.75 5.07
N LEU A 184 17.24 5.44 5.82
CA LEU A 184 16.38 4.30 5.53
C LEU A 184 15.38 4.62 4.41
N LYS A 185 15.23 3.70 3.45
CA LYS A 185 14.23 3.81 2.38
C LYS A 185 12.82 3.70 2.96
N MET A 186 11.86 4.30 2.25
CA MET A 186 10.45 4.29 2.64
C MET A 186 9.88 2.88 2.83
N VAL A 187 10.23 1.97 1.92
CA VAL A 187 9.80 0.57 1.92
C VAL A 187 10.44 -0.23 3.07
N GLU A 188 11.66 0.11 3.47
CA GLU A 188 12.29 -0.50 4.65
C GLU A 188 11.60 -0.06 5.92
N LYS A 189 11.30 1.24 6.04
CA LYS A 189 10.50 1.79 7.16
C LYS A 189 9.12 1.09 7.24
N PHE A 190 8.49 0.79 6.11
CA PHE A 190 7.25 0.00 6.03
C PHE A 190 7.40 -1.40 6.65
N PHE A 191 8.38 -2.19 6.19
CA PHE A 191 8.55 -3.57 6.68
C PHE A 191 9.04 -3.64 8.13
N LEU A 192 9.84 -2.68 8.58
CA LEU A 192 10.29 -2.60 9.97
C LEU A 192 9.13 -2.35 10.94
N ARG A 193 8.13 -1.56 10.52
CA ARG A 193 6.89 -1.40 11.29
C ARG A 193 6.05 -2.67 11.29
N LEU A 194 6.00 -3.38 10.16
CA LEU A 194 5.24 -4.61 10.05
C LEU A 194 5.71 -5.72 11.01
N LYS A 195 7.03 -5.80 11.24
CA LYS A 195 7.64 -6.73 12.22
C LYS A 195 7.09 -6.61 13.64
N ARG A 196 6.50 -5.46 13.98
CA ARG A 196 5.88 -5.25 15.30
C ARG A 196 4.43 -5.74 15.37
N LEU A 197 3.76 -5.86 14.22
CA LEU A 197 2.33 -6.09 14.13
C LEU A 197 1.98 -7.50 13.67
N LEU A 198 2.88 -8.16 12.91
CA LEU A 198 2.62 -9.46 12.29
C LEU A 198 3.66 -10.52 12.57
N PRO A 199 3.27 -11.81 12.46
CA PRO A 199 4.20 -12.92 12.43
C PRO A 199 5.20 -12.79 11.27
N GLU A 200 6.42 -13.29 11.47
CA GLU A 200 7.49 -13.21 10.48
C GLU A 200 7.15 -13.88 9.13
N SER A 201 6.33 -14.94 9.14
CA SER A 201 5.85 -15.60 7.92
C SER A 201 5.04 -14.67 7.02
N ASP A 202 4.10 -13.93 7.60
CA ASP A 202 3.18 -13.06 6.86
C ASP A 202 3.93 -11.85 6.27
N ILE A 203 5.01 -11.43 6.95
CA ILE A 203 5.91 -10.36 6.52
C ILE A 203 6.73 -10.80 5.33
N GLU A 204 7.28 -12.01 5.35
CA GLU A 204 8.12 -12.50 4.26
C GLU A 204 7.30 -12.68 2.97
N ASP A 205 6.04 -13.12 3.08
CA ASP A 205 5.12 -13.17 1.95
C ASP A 205 4.84 -11.78 1.36
N LEU A 206 4.56 -10.79 2.21
CA LEU A 206 4.34 -9.40 1.77
C LEU A 206 5.61 -8.77 1.18
N ARG A 207 6.78 -9.08 1.76
CA ARG A 207 8.07 -8.62 1.26
C ARG A 207 8.39 -9.22 -0.09
N SER A 208 8.17 -10.52 -0.26
CA SER A 208 8.28 -11.24 -1.52
C SER A 208 7.35 -10.61 -2.57
N LEU A 209 6.09 -10.33 -2.22
CA LEU A 209 5.13 -9.68 -3.10
C LEU A 209 5.61 -8.29 -3.58
N VAL A 210 6.04 -7.41 -2.66
CA VAL A 210 6.51 -6.06 -3.01
C VAL A 210 7.81 -6.12 -3.83
N ARG A 211 8.79 -6.94 -3.45
CA ARG A 211 10.06 -7.08 -4.19
C ARG A 211 9.89 -7.68 -5.58
N SER A 212 8.93 -8.59 -5.73
CA SER A 212 8.65 -9.22 -7.04
C SER A 212 8.02 -8.25 -8.04
N SER A 213 7.61 -7.05 -7.61
CA SER A 213 6.92 -6.06 -8.45
C SER A 213 7.44 -4.64 -8.21
N ALA A 214 8.34 -4.19 -9.09
CA ALA A 214 8.81 -2.80 -9.10
C ALA A 214 7.66 -1.79 -9.21
N GLU A 215 6.56 -2.16 -9.88
CA GLU A 215 5.33 -1.35 -9.93
C GLU A 215 4.67 -1.21 -8.54
N LEU A 216 4.53 -2.31 -7.80
CA LEU A 216 3.94 -2.30 -6.45
C LEU A 216 4.80 -1.50 -5.46
N GLU A 217 6.12 -1.64 -5.54
CA GLU A 217 7.05 -0.83 -4.75
C GLU A 217 6.86 0.66 -5.04
N GLN A 218 6.80 1.04 -6.33
CA GLN A 218 6.56 2.42 -6.74
C GLN A 218 5.17 2.92 -6.33
N ASP A 219 4.11 2.14 -6.49
CA ASP A 219 2.75 2.52 -6.07
C ASP A 219 2.69 2.74 -4.55
N LEU A 220 3.41 1.93 -3.75
CA LEU A 220 3.51 2.11 -2.29
C LEU A 220 4.19 3.44 -1.93
N VAL A 221 5.33 3.74 -2.56
CA VAL A 221 6.05 5.00 -2.35
C VAL A 221 5.18 6.20 -2.76
N ARG A 222 4.54 6.13 -3.93
CA ARG A 222 3.69 7.22 -4.43
C ARG A 222 2.42 7.41 -3.61
N PHE A 223 1.78 6.33 -3.17
CA PHE A 223 0.66 6.40 -2.25
C PHE A 223 1.05 7.16 -0.98
N TYR A 224 2.20 6.80 -0.40
CA TYR A 224 2.69 7.44 0.80
C TYR A 224 2.97 8.93 0.59
N THR A 225 3.66 9.30 -0.49
CA THR A 225 3.93 10.71 -0.80
C THR A 225 2.64 11.51 -0.94
N GLU A 226 1.62 10.94 -1.58
CA GLU A 226 0.34 11.62 -1.77
C GLU A 226 -0.48 11.70 -0.48
N ALA A 227 -0.51 10.63 0.31
CA ALA A 227 -1.19 10.59 1.60
C ALA A 227 -0.55 11.55 2.61
N GLY A 228 0.78 11.65 2.63
CA GLY A 228 1.54 12.55 3.51
C GLY A 228 1.28 14.05 3.30
N LYS A 229 0.60 14.44 2.21
CA LYS A 229 0.12 15.81 2.02
C LYS A 229 -1.03 16.17 2.96
N ASN A 230 -1.80 15.17 3.39
CA ASN A 230 -3.07 15.37 4.11
C ASN A 230 -3.18 14.54 5.40
N LEU A 231 -2.33 13.53 5.58
CA LEU A 231 -2.36 12.56 6.66
C LEU A 231 -0.98 12.46 7.31
N GLU A 232 -0.96 12.10 8.59
CA GLU A 232 0.29 11.81 9.28
C GLU A 232 0.95 10.56 8.66
N ALA A 233 2.18 10.74 8.19
CA ALA A 233 3.03 9.70 7.63
C ALA A 233 3.07 8.42 8.48
N GLY A 234 3.03 8.58 9.81
CA GLY A 234 2.98 7.48 10.77
C GLY A 234 1.77 6.57 10.55
N ASP A 235 0.59 7.15 10.49
CA ASP A 235 -0.67 6.43 10.45
C ASP A 235 -0.94 5.80 9.09
N VAL A 236 -0.56 6.47 7.99
CA VAL A 236 -0.71 5.96 6.61
C VAL A 236 -0.06 4.58 6.49
N PHE A 237 1.15 4.45 7.03
CA PHE A 237 1.87 3.19 7.06
C PHE A 237 1.09 2.09 7.78
N GLU A 238 0.68 2.36 9.02
CA GLU A 238 -0.04 1.38 9.84
C GLU A 238 -1.33 0.92 9.18
N LYS A 239 -2.04 1.83 8.50
CA LYS A 239 -3.30 1.51 7.83
C LYS A 239 -3.11 0.69 6.55
N VAL A 240 -2.09 0.98 5.73
CA VAL A 240 -1.77 0.13 4.55
C VAL A 240 -1.35 -1.27 5.01
N LEU A 241 -0.53 -1.34 6.07
CA LEU A 241 -0.11 -2.61 6.68
C LEU A 241 -1.30 -3.40 7.20
N ALA A 242 -2.23 -2.74 7.91
CA ALA A 242 -3.43 -3.38 8.42
C ALA A 242 -4.33 -3.89 7.30
N LEU A 243 -4.49 -3.15 6.19
CA LEU A 243 -5.20 -3.62 5.01
C LEU A 243 -4.56 -4.89 4.43
N ALA A 244 -3.27 -4.81 4.10
CA ALA A 244 -2.54 -5.91 3.47
C ALA A 244 -2.54 -7.18 4.35
N SER A 245 -2.31 -6.99 5.65
CA SER A 245 -2.35 -8.06 6.63
C SER A 245 -3.72 -8.72 6.73
N ARG A 246 -4.76 -7.93 7.00
CA ARG A 246 -6.08 -8.47 7.37
C ARG A 246 -6.70 -9.25 6.22
N SER A 247 -6.50 -8.79 4.99
CA SER A 247 -7.00 -9.48 3.80
C SER A 247 -6.28 -10.83 3.58
N ARG A 248 -4.97 -10.92 3.82
CA ARG A 248 -4.19 -12.15 3.59
C ARG A 248 -4.26 -13.14 4.75
N ALA A 249 -4.24 -12.65 5.99
CA ALA A 249 -4.19 -13.47 7.19
C ALA A 249 -5.51 -14.21 7.50
N LYS A 250 -6.63 -13.79 6.91
CA LYS A 250 -7.97 -14.38 7.13
C LYS A 250 -8.38 -15.37 6.02
N THR A 251 -7.42 -16.09 5.46
CA THR A 251 -7.64 -17.10 4.40
C THR A 251 -7.40 -18.54 4.89
N GLY A 252 -7.77 -19.53 4.08
CA GLY A 252 -7.50 -20.95 4.34
C GLY A 252 -8.10 -21.44 5.67
N VAL A 253 -7.26 -22.01 6.53
CA VAL A 253 -7.71 -22.53 7.85
C VAL A 253 -8.26 -21.43 8.77
N LYS A 254 -7.83 -20.17 8.57
CA LYS A 254 -8.27 -18.99 9.31
C LYS A 254 -9.48 -18.30 8.67
N PHE A 255 -9.90 -18.71 7.47
CA PHE A 255 -11.10 -18.18 6.83
C PHE A 255 -12.35 -18.54 7.64
N ARG A 256 -13.10 -17.51 8.03
CA ARG A 256 -14.33 -17.60 8.82
C ARG A 256 -15.35 -16.63 8.25
N VAL A 257 -16.53 -17.15 7.94
CA VAL A 257 -17.67 -16.36 7.47
C VAL A 257 -18.78 -16.38 8.51
N LEU A 258 -19.55 -15.29 8.56
CA LEU A 258 -20.83 -15.29 9.24
C LEU A 258 -21.92 -15.59 8.19
N GLU A 259 -22.56 -16.76 8.31
CA GLU A 259 -23.73 -17.11 7.53
C GLU A 259 -24.97 -16.54 8.18
N MET A 260 -25.68 -15.65 7.47
CA MET A 260 -26.94 -15.10 7.94
C MET A 260 -28.09 -16.09 7.69
N PRO A 261 -29.23 -15.99 8.39
CA PRO A 261 -30.33 -16.93 8.19
C PRO A 261 -30.79 -17.01 6.72
N PRO A 262 -30.94 -18.22 6.16
CA PRO A 262 -31.31 -18.38 4.76
C PRO A 262 -32.77 -17.93 4.53
N ARG A 263 -33.04 -17.43 3.33
CA ARG A 263 -34.40 -17.06 2.90
C ARG A 263 -34.86 -17.93 1.74
N GLU A 264 -36.12 -18.34 1.77
CA GLU A 264 -36.73 -19.14 0.72
C GLU A 264 -37.85 -18.37 0.02
N PHE A 265 -37.95 -18.57 -1.28
CA PHE A 265 -38.91 -17.89 -2.14
C PHE A 265 -39.63 -18.89 -3.07
N PRO A 266 -40.74 -18.49 -3.72
CA PRO A 266 -41.43 -19.36 -4.68
C PRO A 266 -40.50 -19.88 -5.78
N GLY A 267 -40.89 -21.00 -6.39
CA GLY A 267 -40.05 -21.70 -7.36
C GLY A 267 -38.84 -22.41 -6.73
N LYS A 268 -38.84 -22.60 -5.40
CA LYS A 268 -37.73 -23.21 -4.65
C LYS A 268 -36.40 -22.44 -4.80
N VAL A 269 -36.48 -21.11 -4.92
CA VAL A 269 -35.29 -20.26 -4.88
C VAL A 269 -34.88 -20.07 -3.43
N LYS A 270 -33.62 -20.36 -3.11
CA LYS A 270 -33.04 -20.12 -1.79
C LYS A 270 -31.96 -19.05 -1.89
N LEU A 271 -31.98 -18.09 -0.97
CA LEU A 271 -30.93 -17.08 -0.80
C LEU A 271 -30.09 -17.43 0.43
N LEU A 272 -28.80 -17.62 0.22
CA LEU A 272 -27.78 -17.71 1.25
C LEU A 272 -26.99 -16.40 1.27
N SER A 273 -26.75 -15.85 2.45
CA SER A 273 -26.03 -14.59 2.60
C SER A 273 -24.84 -14.80 3.53
N PHE A 274 -23.66 -14.39 3.09
CA PHE A 274 -22.42 -14.60 3.85
C PHE A 274 -21.70 -13.27 4.02
N ARG A 275 -21.33 -12.97 5.26
CA ARG A 275 -20.38 -11.90 5.58
C ARG A 275 -18.97 -12.47 5.65
N LEU A 276 -18.10 -11.90 4.82
CA LEU A 276 -16.70 -12.28 4.67
C LEU A 276 -15.83 -11.69 5.79
N PRO A 277 -14.58 -12.16 5.96
CA PRO A 277 -13.74 -11.81 7.10
C PRO A 277 -13.37 -10.32 7.22
N THR A 278 -13.56 -9.55 6.15
CA THR A 278 -13.30 -8.10 6.05
C THR A 278 -14.57 -7.25 6.01
N SER A 279 -15.70 -7.84 6.47
CA SER A 279 -17.03 -7.26 6.68
C SER A 279 -17.94 -7.12 5.46
N GLU A 280 -17.41 -7.29 4.26
CA GLU A 280 -18.18 -7.28 3.02
C GLU A 280 -19.06 -8.52 2.91
N ASN A 281 -20.15 -8.41 2.15
CA ASN A 281 -21.09 -9.49 1.92
C ASN A 281 -21.00 -9.98 0.48
N PHE A 282 -21.27 -11.27 0.31
CA PHE A 282 -21.78 -11.77 -0.97
C PHE A 282 -23.09 -12.53 -0.74
N PHE A 283 -23.92 -12.57 -1.77
CA PHE A 283 -25.23 -13.18 -1.73
C PHE A 283 -25.31 -14.26 -2.80
N LEU A 284 -25.82 -15.44 -2.45
CA LEU A 284 -25.89 -16.60 -3.33
C LEU A 284 -27.33 -17.08 -3.45
N PHE A 285 -27.88 -16.98 -4.64
CA PHE A 285 -29.15 -17.59 -4.99
C PHE A 285 -28.93 -19.00 -5.55
N VAL A 286 -29.66 -19.95 -4.99
CA VAL A 286 -29.71 -21.34 -5.43
C VAL A 286 -31.06 -21.57 -6.10
N HIS A 287 -31.08 -21.96 -7.38
CA HIS A 287 -32.30 -22.28 -8.11
C HIS A 287 -32.07 -23.46 -9.06
N GLY A 288 -32.66 -24.61 -8.73
CA GLY A 288 -32.40 -25.85 -9.48
C GLY A 288 -30.93 -26.24 -9.39
N SER A 289 -30.28 -26.42 -10.54
CA SER A 289 -28.85 -26.71 -10.66
C SER A 289 -27.98 -25.45 -10.88
N GLU A 290 -28.58 -24.26 -10.90
CA GLU A 290 -27.86 -23.01 -11.17
C GLU A 290 -27.68 -22.18 -9.90
N LEU A 291 -26.51 -21.55 -9.81
CA LEU A 291 -26.17 -20.58 -8.77
C LEU A 291 -25.98 -19.20 -9.41
N THR A 292 -26.51 -18.18 -8.73
CA THR A 292 -26.31 -16.77 -9.09
C THR A 292 -25.76 -16.01 -7.89
N MET A 293 -24.69 -15.26 -8.07
CA MET A 293 -24.12 -14.43 -7.01
C MET A 293 -24.44 -12.95 -7.21
N ILE A 294 -24.56 -12.22 -6.10
CA ILE A 294 -24.39 -10.77 -6.05
C ILE A 294 -23.11 -10.51 -5.25
N ASP A 295 -22.16 -9.81 -5.88
CA ASP A 295 -20.79 -9.59 -5.40
C ASP A 295 -19.99 -10.87 -5.12
N THR A 296 -18.68 -10.72 -4.86
CA THR A 296 -17.72 -11.85 -4.79
C THR A 296 -16.70 -11.76 -3.65
N GLY A 297 -16.59 -10.64 -2.95
CA GLY A 297 -15.49 -10.46 -2.00
C GLY A 297 -14.19 -10.04 -2.66
N HIS A 298 -13.15 -9.89 -1.84
CA HIS A 298 -11.76 -9.82 -2.29
C HIS A 298 -11.31 -11.07 -3.06
N GLY A 299 -10.40 -10.90 -4.02
CA GLY A 299 -9.89 -11.99 -4.86
C GLY A 299 -9.18 -13.09 -4.06
N VAL A 300 -8.50 -12.73 -2.99
CA VAL A 300 -7.79 -13.64 -2.08
C VAL A 300 -8.71 -14.68 -1.42
N TYR A 301 -10.03 -14.41 -1.34
CA TYR A 301 -11.01 -15.34 -0.80
C TYR A 301 -11.59 -16.31 -1.84
N TYR A 302 -11.17 -16.26 -3.10
CA TYR A 302 -11.76 -17.07 -4.17
C TYR A 302 -11.75 -18.58 -3.86
N GLU A 303 -10.59 -19.14 -3.50
CA GLU A 303 -10.46 -20.56 -3.15
C GLU A 303 -11.25 -20.93 -1.89
N ASP A 304 -11.28 -20.02 -0.91
CA ASP A 304 -12.02 -20.19 0.33
C ASP A 304 -13.55 -20.20 0.10
N ILE A 305 -14.04 -19.33 -0.78
CA ILE A 305 -15.44 -19.30 -1.22
C ILE A 305 -15.78 -20.59 -1.96
N LYS A 306 -14.93 -21.09 -2.87
CA LYS A 306 -15.14 -22.42 -3.49
C LYS A 306 -15.21 -23.53 -2.44
N GLY A 307 -14.34 -23.50 -1.43
CA GLY A 307 -14.38 -24.41 -0.29
C GLY A 307 -15.68 -24.32 0.52
N LEU A 308 -16.18 -23.11 0.76
CA LEU A 308 -17.47 -22.85 1.43
C LEU A 308 -18.64 -23.43 0.63
N LEU A 309 -18.69 -23.20 -0.69
CA LEU A 309 -19.73 -23.77 -1.56
C LEU A 309 -19.74 -25.30 -1.51
N ARG A 310 -18.56 -25.94 -1.62
CA ARG A 310 -18.44 -27.41 -1.53
C ARG A 310 -18.90 -27.93 -0.16
N LYS A 311 -18.57 -27.25 0.95
CA LYS A 311 -19.07 -27.60 2.30
C LYS A 311 -20.59 -27.50 2.40
N LYS A 312 -21.21 -26.60 1.62
CA LYS A 312 -22.66 -26.47 1.46
C LYS A 312 -23.25 -27.47 0.45
N GLN A 313 -22.46 -28.40 -0.07
CA GLN A 313 -22.86 -29.36 -1.11
C GLN A 313 -23.32 -28.67 -2.41
N LEU A 314 -22.76 -27.48 -2.68
CA LEU A 314 -22.96 -26.73 -3.91
C LEU A 314 -21.70 -26.83 -4.76
N ASP A 315 -21.87 -27.07 -6.06
CA ASP A 315 -20.75 -27.08 -7.00
C ASP A 315 -20.38 -25.63 -7.36
N PRO A 316 -19.13 -25.16 -7.12
CA PRO A 316 -18.69 -23.85 -7.55
C PRO A 316 -18.84 -23.61 -9.07
N ALA A 317 -18.72 -24.66 -9.89
CA ALA A 317 -18.92 -24.53 -11.33
C ALA A 317 -20.39 -24.28 -11.70
N ALA A 318 -21.33 -24.42 -10.77
CA ALA A 318 -22.73 -24.06 -10.98
C ALA A 318 -22.98 -22.55 -10.87
N VAL A 319 -21.99 -21.72 -10.48
CA VAL A 319 -22.08 -20.26 -10.53
C VAL A 319 -22.06 -19.80 -11.99
N ARG A 320 -23.24 -19.60 -12.57
CA ARG A 320 -23.40 -19.24 -13.99
C ARG A 320 -23.41 -17.73 -14.21
N ARG A 321 -23.93 -16.98 -13.26
CA ARG A 321 -24.07 -15.52 -13.33
C ARG A 321 -23.61 -14.86 -12.04
N ILE A 322 -22.89 -13.75 -12.16
CA ILE A 322 -22.50 -12.88 -11.06
C ILE A 322 -22.95 -11.45 -11.41
N PHE A 323 -23.72 -10.83 -10.53
CA PHE A 323 -24.14 -9.44 -10.64
C PHE A 323 -23.32 -8.60 -9.65
N ILE A 324 -22.45 -7.73 -10.16
CA ILE A 324 -21.59 -6.91 -9.30
C ILE A 324 -22.24 -5.56 -9.04
N THR A 325 -22.27 -5.13 -7.78
CA THR A 325 -22.84 -3.83 -7.40
C THR A 325 -21.93 -2.68 -7.84
N HIS A 326 -20.61 -2.80 -7.66
CA HIS A 326 -19.64 -1.77 -8.05
C HIS A 326 -18.20 -2.33 -8.13
N PRO A 327 -17.23 -1.62 -8.76
CA PRO A 327 -15.90 -2.17 -9.06
C PRO A 327 -14.86 -2.06 -7.93
N ASP A 328 -15.25 -1.90 -6.67
CA ASP A 328 -14.26 -1.96 -5.58
C ASP A 328 -13.83 -3.41 -5.29
N THR A 329 -12.60 -3.54 -4.79
CA THR A 329 -11.90 -4.83 -4.72
C THR A 329 -12.56 -5.84 -3.78
N ASP A 330 -13.27 -5.38 -2.76
CA ASP A 330 -14.09 -6.18 -1.84
C ASP A 330 -15.40 -6.67 -2.46
N HIS A 331 -15.85 -6.11 -3.58
CA HIS A 331 -17.11 -6.52 -4.21
C HIS A 331 -16.86 -7.32 -5.48
N ALA A 332 -15.94 -6.84 -6.30
CA ALA A 332 -15.63 -7.39 -7.61
C ALA A 332 -14.39 -8.29 -7.64
N GLY A 333 -13.63 -8.38 -6.55
CA GLY A 333 -12.26 -8.92 -6.57
C GLY A 333 -12.15 -10.40 -6.94
N GLY A 334 -13.17 -11.20 -6.65
CA GLY A 334 -13.22 -12.62 -7.01
C GLY A 334 -13.79 -12.92 -8.40
N SER A 335 -14.45 -11.95 -9.03
CA SER A 335 -15.32 -12.18 -10.20
C SER A 335 -14.57 -12.70 -11.44
N GLY A 336 -13.37 -12.20 -11.71
CA GLY A 336 -12.56 -12.64 -12.84
C GLY A 336 -12.03 -14.07 -12.70
N TYR A 337 -11.84 -14.56 -11.47
CA TYR A 337 -11.48 -15.97 -11.25
C TYR A 337 -12.63 -16.91 -11.62
N PHE A 338 -13.86 -16.61 -11.20
CA PHE A 338 -15.05 -17.36 -11.62
C PHE A 338 -15.23 -17.34 -13.14
N GLN A 339 -15.04 -16.17 -13.77
CA GLN A 339 -15.11 -16.05 -15.22
C GLN A 339 -14.06 -16.92 -15.92
N GLN A 340 -12.81 -16.86 -15.47
CA GLN A 340 -11.71 -17.60 -16.09
C GLN A 340 -11.85 -19.11 -15.90
N GLU A 341 -12.20 -19.57 -14.70
CA GLU A 341 -12.25 -21.00 -14.36
C GLU A 341 -13.55 -21.68 -14.86
N PHE A 342 -14.70 -21.02 -14.75
CA PHE A 342 -16.01 -21.65 -15.01
C PHE A 342 -16.77 -21.05 -16.19
N GLY A 343 -16.24 -20.01 -16.83
CA GLY A 343 -16.96 -19.29 -17.89
C GLY A 343 -18.17 -18.51 -17.37
N THR A 344 -18.17 -18.16 -16.08
CA THR A 344 -19.25 -17.40 -15.44
C THR A 344 -19.46 -16.04 -16.11
N GLU A 345 -20.72 -15.71 -16.41
CA GLU A 345 -21.09 -14.40 -16.93
C GLU A 345 -21.09 -13.36 -15.80
N VAL A 346 -20.32 -12.30 -15.96
CA VAL A 346 -20.19 -11.23 -14.96
C VAL A 346 -20.86 -9.97 -15.48
N TYR A 347 -21.90 -9.52 -14.78
CA TYR A 347 -22.69 -8.36 -15.13
C TYR A 347 -22.26 -7.14 -14.31
N MET A 348 -21.95 -6.04 -15.00
CA MET A 348 -21.57 -4.76 -14.38
C MET A 348 -22.14 -3.57 -15.14
N HIS A 349 -22.20 -2.41 -14.49
CA HIS A 349 -22.47 -1.15 -15.15
C HIS A 349 -21.34 -0.74 -16.12
N PRO A 350 -21.64 -0.14 -17.29
CA PRO A 350 -20.60 0.40 -18.17
C PRO A 350 -19.62 1.37 -17.49
N GLY A 351 -20.11 2.15 -16.52
CA GLY A 351 -19.28 3.07 -15.73
C GLY A 351 -18.18 2.41 -14.89
N ALA A 352 -18.24 1.09 -14.67
CA ALA A 352 -17.18 0.35 -13.98
C ALA A 352 -15.91 0.18 -14.85
N ASP A 353 -16.04 0.27 -16.17
CA ASP A 353 -14.97 0.02 -17.13
C ASP A 353 -13.78 0.97 -16.93
N GLU A 354 -14.06 2.26 -16.69
CA GLU A 354 -13.01 3.26 -16.50
C GLU A 354 -12.26 3.05 -15.17
N VAL A 355 -12.97 2.62 -14.12
CA VAL A 355 -12.35 2.28 -12.82
C VAL A 355 -11.41 1.08 -12.96
N ILE A 356 -11.87 0.02 -13.64
CA ILE A 356 -11.10 -1.21 -13.84
C ILE A 356 -9.89 -0.96 -14.74
N ARG A 357 -10.08 -0.32 -15.91
CA ARG A 357 -8.98 -0.09 -16.88
C ARG A 357 -7.88 0.81 -16.31
N ASN A 358 -8.25 1.84 -15.54
CA ASN A 358 -7.29 2.77 -14.97
C ASN A 358 -6.79 2.35 -13.58
N MET A 359 -7.37 1.29 -12.99
CA MET A 359 -7.17 0.91 -11.60
C MET A 359 -7.33 2.12 -10.68
N ASN A 360 -8.45 2.83 -10.81
CA ASN A 360 -8.69 4.08 -10.10
C ASN A 360 -10.17 4.26 -9.80
N ARG A 361 -10.56 4.04 -8.54
CA ARG A 361 -11.95 4.28 -8.07
C ARG A 361 -12.36 5.76 -8.06
N GLY A 362 -11.38 6.67 -8.07
CA GLY A 362 -11.58 8.12 -8.08
C GLY A 362 -11.70 8.72 -9.47
N VAL A 363 -11.96 7.91 -10.51
CA VAL A 363 -12.17 8.40 -11.88
C VAL A 363 -13.17 9.56 -11.92
N GLY A 364 -12.76 10.66 -12.53
CA GLY A 364 -13.54 11.90 -12.61
C GLY A 364 -13.60 12.71 -11.30
N ALA A 365 -12.77 12.41 -10.30
CA ALA A 365 -12.40 13.34 -9.22
C ALA A 365 -11.23 14.24 -9.65
N SER A 366 -11.00 15.36 -8.95
CA SER A 366 -9.95 16.33 -9.26
C SER A 366 -8.96 16.52 -8.09
N GLY A 367 -7.72 16.90 -8.40
CA GLY A 367 -6.70 17.25 -7.40
C GLY A 367 -6.00 16.05 -6.76
N ASP A 368 -5.39 16.25 -5.58
CA ASP A 368 -4.59 15.25 -4.86
C ASP A 368 -5.38 13.96 -4.52
N LEU A 369 -6.70 14.07 -4.38
CA LEU A 369 -7.60 12.93 -4.14
C LEU A 369 -7.62 11.93 -5.30
N LEU A 370 -7.40 12.38 -6.55
CA LEU A 370 -7.38 11.48 -7.71
C LEU A 370 -6.18 10.52 -7.66
N ASN A 371 -5.01 11.04 -7.30
CA ASN A 371 -3.79 10.24 -7.17
C ASN A 371 -3.88 9.30 -5.97
N LEU A 372 -4.39 9.78 -4.83
CA LEU A 372 -4.57 8.97 -3.64
C LEU A 372 -5.47 7.75 -3.93
N ASN A 373 -6.62 7.98 -4.58
CA ASN A 373 -7.55 6.93 -4.98
C ASN A 373 -6.92 5.94 -5.97
N LYS A 374 -6.13 6.42 -6.94
CA LYS A 374 -5.41 5.57 -7.90
C LYS A 374 -4.45 4.61 -7.19
N TYR A 375 -3.52 5.14 -6.39
CA TYR A 375 -2.51 4.30 -5.75
C TYR A 375 -3.15 3.38 -4.70
N TYR A 376 -4.16 3.86 -3.96
CA TYR A 376 -4.96 3.00 -3.08
C TYR A 376 -5.59 1.82 -3.84
N THR A 377 -6.26 2.08 -4.97
CA THR A 377 -6.96 1.03 -5.74
C THR A 377 -5.98 -0.03 -6.22
N ARG A 378 -4.79 0.39 -6.67
CA ARG A 378 -3.71 -0.52 -7.09
C ARG A 378 -3.15 -1.33 -5.92
N LEU A 379 -2.85 -0.68 -4.80
CA LEU A 379 -2.38 -1.36 -3.58
C LEU A 379 -3.41 -2.37 -3.08
N SER A 380 -4.67 -1.96 -2.94
CA SER A 380 -5.77 -2.83 -2.54
C SER A 380 -5.85 -4.03 -3.47
N SER A 381 -5.90 -3.81 -4.79
CA SER A 381 -5.97 -4.90 -5.77
C SER A 381 -4.81 -5.89 -5.66
N ARG A 382 -3.58 -5.41 -5.44
CA ARG A 382 -2.41 -6.29 -5.31
C ARG A 382 -2.41 -7.06 -4.00
N PHE A 383 -2.70 -6.41 -2.87
CA PHE A 383 -2.71 -7.07 -1.57
C PHE A 383 -3.88 -8.06 -1.41
N THR A 384 -4.99 -7.81 -2.09
CA THR A 384 -6.20 -8.63 -2.03
C THR A 384 -6.35 -9.59 -3.21
N GLU A 385 -5.31 -9.75 -4.03
CA GLU A 385 -5.27 -10.61 -5.21
C GLU A 385 -6.49 -10.42 -6.14
N CYS A 386 -6.98 -9.18 -6.23
CA CYS A 386 -8.14 -8.83 -7.03
C CYS A 386 -7.92 -9.19 -8.50
N ARG A 387 -8.89 -9.89 -9.07
CA ARG A 387 -8.99 -10.18 -10.49
C ARG A 387 -10.37 -9.74 -10.98
N PHE A 388 -10.40 -8.58 -11.64
CA PHE A 388 -11.56 -8.13 -12.40
C PHE A 388 -11.83 -9.07 -13.60
N PRO A 389 -13.07 -9.11 -14.12
CA PRO A 389 -13.39 -9.94 -15.29
C PRO A 389 -12.70 -9.39 -16.53
N GLU A 390 -12.17 -10.28 -17.38
CA GLU A 390 -11.59 -9.91 -18.68
C GLU A 390 -12.67 -9.42 -19.66
N ARG A 391 -13.87 -9.99 -19.57
CA ARG A 391 -15.03 -9.64 -20.40
C ARG A 391 -16.23 -9.29 -19.53
N ILE A 392 -16.58 -8.02 -19.48
CA ILE A 392 -17.77 -7.55 -18.76
C ILE A 392 -18.99 -7.74 -19.66
N THR A 393 -20.06 -8.34 -19.12
CA THR A 393 -21.39 -8.28 -19.73
C THR A 393 -22.09 -7.04 -19.19
N TYR A 394 -22.31 -6.03 -20.04
CA TYR A 394 -22.97 -4.82 -19.58
C TYR A 394 -24.47 -5.03 -19.46
N PHE A 395 -25.07 -4.39 -18.45
CA PHE A 395 -26.51 -4.21 -18.42
C PHE A 395 -26.96 -3.53 -19.72
N PRO A 396 -28.05 -4.00 -20.37
CA PRO A 396 -28.57 -3.35 -21.56
C PRO A 396 -29.20 -2.00 -21.18
N VAL A 397 -28.38 -0.96 -21.08
CA VAL A 397 -28.80 0.40 -20.74
C VAL A 397 -29.78 0.90 -21.81
N LYS A 398 -31.07 0.70 -21.56
CA LYS A 398 -32.20 1.11 -22.41
C LYS A 398 -33.29 1.59 -21.47
N ASP A 399 -33.70 2.85 -21.52
CA ASP A 399 -34.59 3.55 -20.57
C ASP A 399 -35.75 2.69 -20.00
N PRO A 400 -35.54 1.88 -18.95
CA PRO A 400 -36.50 0.97 -18.37
C PRO A 400 -36.95 1.54 -17.02
N GLY A 401 -37.77 2.59 -17.02
CA GLY A 401 -38.49 3.06 -15.83
C GLY A 401 -37.67 3.76 -14.73
N ARG A 402 -38.26 3.82 -13.53
CA ARG A 402 -37.68 4.50 -12.35
C ARG A 402 -37.97 3.74 -11.06
N ALA A 403 -37.04 3.82 -10.11
CA ALA A 403 -37.22 3.40 -8.72
C ALA A 403 -37.04 4.61 -7.81
N GLY A 404 -38.15 5.21 -7.37
CA GLY A 404 -38.12 6.51 -6.69
C GLY A 404 -37.38 7.56 -7.53
N ARG A 405 -36.29 8.11 -6.97
CA ARG A 405 -35.46 9.12 -7.65
C ARG A 405 -34.49 8.52 -8.67
N PHE A 406 -34.20 7.22 -8.59
CA PHE A 406 -33.20 6.54 -9.41
C PHE A 406 -33.77 6.08 -10.75
N ARG A 407 -32.88 5.97 -11.74
CA ARG A 407 -33.19 5.28 -13.00
C ARG A 407 -33.01 3.79 -12.75
N THR A 408 -33.93 2.98 -13.24
CA THR A 408 -33.64 1.57 -13.49
C THR A 408 -32.94 1.47 -14.83
N ILE A 409 -32.06 0.48 -15.05
CA ILE A 409 -31.25 0.39 -16.28
C ILE A 409 -31.30 -0.99 -16.94
N ALA A 410 -31.77 -2.00 -16.21
CA ALA A 410 -32.03 -3.34 -16.72
C ALA A 410 -32.95 -4.09 -15.77
N ASP A 411 -33.63 -5.09 -16.31
CA ASP A 411 -34.30 -6.13 -15.53
C ASP A 411 -33.56 -7.45 -15.74
N PHE A 412 -33.55 -8.30 -14.71
CA PHE A 412 -33.05 -9.67 -14.81
C PHE A 412 -33.80 -10.61 -13.87
N ASP A 413 -33.83 -11.89 -14.23
CA ASP A 413 -34.53 -12.91 -13.46
C ASP A 413 -33.57 -13.87 -12.75
N ILE A 414 -33.93 -14.22 -11.52
CA ILE A 414 -33.36 -15.33 -10.76
C ILE A 414 -34.52 -16.28 -10.41
N GLY A 415 -34.71 -17.30 -11.23
CA GLY A 415 -35.92 -18.12 -11.17
C GLY A 415 -37.17 -17.24 -11.37
N PRO A 416 -38.21 -17.34 -10.53
CA PRO A 416 -39.39 -16.47 -10.60
C PRO A 416 -39.20 -15.09 -9.94
N LEU A 417 -37.99 -14.74 -9.50
CA LEU A 417 -37.69 -13.44 -8.90
C LEU A 417 -37.20 -12.47 -9.96
N ARG A 418 -38.03 -11.48 -10.31
CA ARG A 418 -37.65 -10.37 -11.19
C ARG A 418 -36.98 -9.24 -10.41
N PHE A 419 -35.75 -8.93 -10.78
CA PHE A 419 -34.95 -7.85 -10.22
C PHE A 419 -34.81 -6.70 -11.21
N GLU A 420 -34.75 -5.50 -10.65
CA GLU A 420 -34.43 -4.24 -11.30
C GLU A 420 -33.00 -3.86 -10.91
N ALA A 421 -32.13 -3.60 -11.88
CA ALA A 421 -30.85 -2.93 -11.67
C ALA A 421 -31.09 -1.42 -11.63
N VAL A 422 -30.86 -0.80 -10.47
CA VAL A 422 -31.14 0.60 -10.17
C VAL A 422 -29.82 1.38 -10.17
N GLU A 423 -29.69 2.35 -11.08
CA GLU A 423 -28.47 3.14 -11.26
C GLU A 423 -28.29 4.15 -10.12
N SER A 424 -27.09 4.14 -9.53
CA SER A 424 -26.64 5.15 -8.57
C SER A 424 -26.43 6.51 -9.26
N LEU A 425 -26.62 7.59 -8.50
CA LEU A 425 -26.25 8.95 -8.90
C LEU A 425 -24.72 9.16 -8.92
N GLY A 426 -23.94 8.18 -8.46
CA GLY A 426 -22.48 8.13 -8.60
C GLY A 426 -21.70 8.77 -7.45
N GLY A 427 -22.31 8.94 -6.28
CA GLY A 427 -21.68 9.56 -5.11
C GLY A 427 -20.60 8.70 -4.45
N HIS A 428 -20.73 7.36 -4.52
CA HIS A 428 -19.71 6.45 -4.00
C HIS A 428 -18.58 6.20 -5.02
N THR A 429 -18.88 5.49 -6.10
CA THR A 429 -17.93 5.16 -7.18
C THR A 429 -18.66 5.12 -8.54
N PRO A 430 -17.99 5.44 -9.66
CA PRO A 430 -18.59 5.30 -10.98
C PRO A 430 -19.10 3.88 -11.25
N GLY A 431 -20.32 3.80 -11.78
CA GLY A 431 -20.93 2.52 -12.17
C GLY A 431 -21.46 1.66 -11.03
N LEU A 432 -21.76 2.25 -9.88
CA LEU A 432 -22.50 1.57 -8.82
C LEU A 432 -23.96 1.36 -9.23
N VAL A 433 -24.50 0.18 -8.89
CA VAL A 433 -25.92 -0.17 -9.02
C VAL A 433 -26.45 -0.80 -7.74
N PHE A 434 -27.74 -0.58 -7.48
CA PHE A 434 -28.52 -1.31 -6.48
C PHE A 434 -29.38 -2.38 -7.17
N TYR A 435 -29.79 -3.41 -6.43
CA TYR A 435 -30.71 -4.43 -6.98
C TYR A 435 -32.01 -4.46 -6.19
N LEU A 436 -33.13 -4.32 -6.89
CA LEU A 436 -34.45 -4.25 -6.28
C LEU A 436 -35.36 -5.35 -6.80
N ASN A 437 -35.93 -6.15 -5.91
CA ASN A 437 -37.10 -6.97 -6.19
C ASN A 437 -38.31 -6.36 -5.47
N ARG A 438 -39.13 -5.59 -6.21
CA ARG A 438 -40.31 -4.91 -5.63
C ARG A 438 -41.32 -5.86 -5.03
N GLN A 439 -41.62 -6.96 -5.73
CA GLN A 439 -42.68 -7.90 -5.36
C GLN A 439 -42.41 -8.60 -4.02
N ARG A 440 -41.13 -8.74 -3.66
CA ARG A 440 -40.68 -9.41 -2.44
C ARG A 440 -40.04 -8.46 -1.44
N GLY A 441 -39.84 -7.19 -1.79
CA GLY A 441 -39.18 -6.22 -0.94
C GLY A 441 -37.72 -6.54 -0.68
N LEU A 442 -36.99 -7.05 -1.66
CA LEU A 442 -35.55 -7.30 -1.50
C LEU A 442 -34.80 -6.11 -2.09
N LEU A 443 -34.06 -5.37 -1.27
CA LEU A 443 -33.29 -4.22 -1.71
C LEU A 443 -31.82 -4.41 -1.33
N PHE A 444 -30.98 -4.67 -2.33
CA PHE A 444 -29.53 -4.79 -2.19
C PHE A 444 -28.89 -3.42 -2.39
N THR A 445 -28.34 -2.86 -1.32
CA THR A 445 -27.97 -1.45 -1.26
C THR A 445 -26.48 -1.19 -1.45
N SER A 446 -25.68 -2.24 -1.71
CA SER A 446 -24.23 -2.12 -1.83
C SER A 446 -23.67 -1.35 -0.61
N ASP A 447 -22.74 -0.42 -0.78
CA ASP A 447 -22.11 0.32 0.32
C ASP A 447 -23.00 1.38 0.99
N PHE A 448 -24.30 1.38 0.70
CA PHE A 448 -25.29 2.23 1.33
C PHE A 448 -26.12 1.46 2.36
N LEU A 449 -26.69 2.21 3.31
CA LEU A 449 -27.58 1.67 4.36
C LEU A 449 -26.94 0.51 5.14
N LEU A 450 -25.65 0.65 5.46
CA LEU A 450 -24.86 -0.36 6.16
C LEU A 450 -25.42 -0.67 7.55
N ASN A 451 -25.41 -1.95 7.93
CA ASN A 451 -25.75 -2.38 9.30
C ASN A 451 -24.50 -2.40 10.19
N VAL A 452 -23.89 -1.23 10.39
CA VAL A 452 -22.67 -1.06 11.20
C VAL A 452 -22.80 -1.64 12.62
N PRO A 453 -23.95 -1.54 13.33
CA PRO A 453 -24.11 -2.14 14.65
C PRO A 453 -23.88 -3.66 14.67
N SER A 454 -24.19 -4.37 13.58
CA SER A 454 -24.01 -5.83 13.46
C SER A 454 -22.55 -6.28 13.27
N LEU A 455 -21.62 -5.35 13.05
CA LEU A 455 -20.20 -5.64 12.86
C LEU A 455 -19.49 -5.83 14.19
N SER A 456 -18.54 -6.77 14.22
CA SER A 456 -17.57 -6.95 15.31
C SER A 456 -16.64 -5.74 15.42
N ALA A 457 -15.89 -5.65 16.53
CA ALA A 457 -14.89 -4.59 16.71
C ALA A 457 -13.84 -4.62 15.58
N ASP A 458 -13.31 -5.80 15.28
CA ASP A 458 -12.31 -6.00 14.22
C ASP A 458 -12.84 -5.60 12.83
N GLU A 459 -14.09 -5.94 12.53
CA GLU A 459 -14.74 -5.58 11.27
C GLU A 459 -14.96 -4.06 11.15
N LYS A 460 -15.38 -3.40 12.24
CA LYS A 460 -15.53 -1.93 12.28
C LYS A 460 -14.19 -1.23 12.07
N GLU A 461 -13.15 -1.74 12.71
CA GLU A 461 -11.80 -1.22 12.53
C GLU A 461 -11.31 -1.40 11.10
N HIS A 462 -11.61 -2.55 10.48
CA HIS A 462 -11.28 -2.80 9.08
C HIS A 462 -11.97 -1.81 8.14
N LEU A 463 -13.28 -1.59 8.32
CA LEU A 463 -14.04 -0.61 7.56
C LEU A 463 -13.48 0.82 7.74
N ASN A 464 -12.97 1.15 8.93
CA ASN A 464 -12.34 2.43 9.21
C ASN A 464 -10.97 2.61 8.52
N ILE A 465 -10.25 1.53 8.21
CA ILE A 465 -9.00 1.60 7.44
C ILE A 465 -9.27 2.23 6.07
N TYR A 466 -10.33 1.78 5.38
CA TYR A 466 -10.71 2.34 4.09
C TYR A 466 -11.04 3.82 4.17
N ARG A 467 -11.83 4.21 5.17
CA ARG A 467 -12.20 5.62 5.40
C ARG A 467 -10.98 6.49 5.68
N TYR A 468 -10.01 5.99 6.45
CA TYR A 468 -8.80 6.70 6.78
C TYR A 468 -7.89 6.88 5.56
N LEU A 469 -7.55 5.77 4.88
CA LEU A 469 -6.60 5.77 3.75
C LEU A 469 -7.05 6.62 2.57
N LEU A 470 -8.36 6.71 2.37
CA LEU A 470 -8.94 7.49 1.28
C LEU A 470 -9.26 8.93 1.69
N THR A 471 -9.16 9.26 2.98
CA THR A 471 -9.74 10.46 3.63
C THR A 471 -11.27 10.48 3.56
N ASN A 472 -11.82 10.12 2.41
CA ASN A 472 -13.22 9.91 2.12
C ASN A 472 -13.34 8.81 1.05
N PRO A 473 -14.04 7.70 1.32
CA PRO A 473 -14.20 6.64 0.33
C PRO A 473 -15.17 7.01 -0.80
N ASN A 474 -15.91 8.11 -0.65
CA ASN A 474 -16.92 8.55 -1.61
C ASN A 474 -16.33 9.55 -2.59
N ARG A 475 -16.62 9.35 -3.88
CA ARG A 475 -16.28 10.28 -4.95
C ARG A 475 -16.86 11.68 -4.74
N ASP A 476 -18.14 11.77 -4.35
CA ASP A 476 -18.82 13.01 -4.02
C ASP A 476 -19.69 12.80 -2.78
N THR A 477 -19.26 13.33 -1.63
CA THR A 477 -19.97 13.19 -0.34
C THR A 477 -21.38 13.75 -0.39
N ARG A 478 -21.59 14.86 -1.11
CA ARG A 478 -22.90 15.50 -1.18
C ARG A 478 -23.87 14.61 -1.95
N VAL A 479 -23.43 14.10 -3.10
CA VAL A 479 -24.23 13.14 -3.88
C VAL A 479 -24.46 11.87 -3.08
N TYR A 480 -23.44 11.31 -2.41
CA TYR A 480 -23.59 10.13 -1.54
C TYR A 480 -24.65 10.32 -0.44
N MET A 481 -24.70 11.50 0.19
CA MET A 481 -25.72 11.82 1.18
C MET A 481 -27.12 11.93 0.56
N GLU A 482 -27.24 12.60 -0.59
CA GLU A 482 -28.51 12.71 -1.34
C GLU A 482 -29.03 11.33 -1.76
N GLU A 483 -28.14 10.44 -2.22
CA GLU A 483 -28.45 9.05 -2.56
C GLU A 483 -28.88 8.22 -1.36
N THR A 484 -28.21 8.42 -0.22
CA THR A 484 -28.55 7.70 1.03
C THR A 484 -29.98 8.01 1.45
N GLU A 485 -30.40 9.29 1.40
CA GLU A 485 -31.78 9.66 1.71
C GLU A 485 -32.76 9.15 0.65
N ALA A 486 -32.42 9.27 -0.64
CA ALA A 486 -33.25 8.74 -1.72
C ALA A 486 -33.47 7.21 -1.64
N LEU A 487 -32.48 6.45 -1.16
CA LEU A 487 -32.62 5.01 -0.91
C LEU A 487 -33.55 4.71 0.27
N LYS A 488 -33.51 5.53 1.34
CA LYS A 488 -34.45 5.39 2.46
C LYS A 488 -35.89 5.68 2.00
N GLU A 489 -36.08 6.72 1.20
CA GLU A 489 -37.38 7.04 0.58
C GLU A 489 -37.87 5.87 -0.29
N LEU A 490 -37.00 5.29 -1.13
CA LEU A 490 -37.33 4.13 -1.95
C LEU A 490 -37.71 2.91 -1.09
N ALA A 491 -36.98 2.63 -0.01
CA ALA A 491 -37.31 1.55 0.91
C ALA A 491 -38.70 1.75 1.54
N GLN A 492 -39.05 2.99 1.91
CA GLN A 492 -40.38 3.33 2.43
C GLN A 492 -41.48 3.18 1.37
N GLU A 493 -41.24 3.62 0.13
CA GLU A 493 -42.17 3.44 -1.00
C GLU A 493 -42.45 1.95 -1.25
N VAL A 494 -41.40 1.14 -1.31
CA VAL A 494 -41.51 -0.31 -1.47
C VAL A 494 -42.26 -0.92 -0.29
N GLN A 495 -41.94 -0.52 0.95
CA GLN A 495 -42.64 -0.98 2.14
C GLN A 495 -44.15 -0.69 2.08
N GLN A 496 -44.56 0.51 1.64
CA GLN A 496 -45.98 0.87 1.48
C GLN A 496 -46.68 -0.04 0.47
N SER A 497 -46.02 -0.35 -0.65
CA SER A 497 -46.57 -1.26 -1.68
C SER A 497 -46.74 -2.70 -1.20
N LEU A 498 -46.00 -3.11 -0.16
CA LEU A 498 -46.00 -4.47 0.39
C LEU A 498 -46.99 -4.67 1.55
N VAL A 499 -47.51 -3.59 2.14
CA VAL A 499 -48.49 -3.64 3.24
C VAL A 499 -49.70 -4.52 2.91
N PRO A 500 -50.34 -4.42 1.73
CA PRO A 500 -51.49 -5.26 1.39
C PRO A 500 -51.16 -6.76 1.34
N ALA A 501 -49.89 -7.11 1.09
CA ALA A 501 -49.42 -8.48 1.03
C ALA A 501 -48.89 -9.01 2.38
N GLY A 502 -48.94 -8.20 3.45
CA GLY A 502 -48.41 -8.54 4.77
C GLY A 502 -46.90 -8.77 4.77
N ARG A 503 -46.17 -8.14 3.84
CA ARG A 503 -44.72 -8.30 3.67
C ARG A 503 -43.98 -7.06 4.13
N LYS A 504 -42.69 -7.25 4.45
CA LYS A 504 -41.77 -6.18 4.79
C LYS A 504 -40.63 -6.09 3.81
N VAL A 505 -40.11 -4.88 3.62
CA VAL A 505 -38.86 -4.67 2.91
C VAL A 505 -37.69 -5.21 3.74
N THR A 506 -36.74 -5.84 3.09
CA THR A 506 -35.49 -6.34 3.67
C THR A 506 -34.33 -5.67 2.94
N ILE A 507 -33.47 -5.01 3.71
CA ILE A 507 -32.27 -4.34 3.23
C ILE A 507 -31.08 -5.31 3.30
N PHE A 508 -30.41 -5.50 2.18
CA PHE A 508 -29.21 -6.32 2.04
C PHE A 508 -28.01 -5.41 1.75
N PRO A 509 -27.29 -4.94 2.80
CA PRO A 509 -26.16 -4.05 2.61
C PRO A 509 -24.92 -4.78 2.10
N GLY A 510 -23.96 -4.03 1.55
CA GLY A 510 -22.63 -4.49 1.17
C GLY A 510 -21.79 -4.88 2.38
N HIS A 511 -22.02 -4.25 3.54
CA HIS A 511 -21.38 -4.61 4.80
C HIS A 511 -22.38 -4.75 5.95
N GLY A 512 -22.18 -5.78 6.78
CA GLY A 512 -23.02 -6.07 7.94
C GLY A 512 -24.21 -6.99 7.66
N ALA A 513 -24.97 -7.36 8.69
CA ALA A 513 -26.11 -8.25 8.53
C ALA A 513 -27.28 -7.56 7.80
N TYR A 514 -28.02 -8.29 6.97
CA TYR A 514 -29.30 -7.79 6.44
C TYR A 514 -30.29 -7.50 7.58
N TYR A 515 -31.24 -6.61 7.35
CA TYR A 515 -32.25 -6.24 8.34
C TYR A 515 -33.60 -5.89 7.67
N GLU A 516 -34.68 -5.94 8.44
CA GLU A 516 -36.00 -5.47 7.97
C GLU A 516 -36.04 -3.94 8.06
N GLY A 517 -36.45 -3.29 6.97
CA GLY A 517 -36.49 -1.83 6.86
C GLY A 517 -37.74 -1.19 7.44
#